data_AF-A0A154MPA8-F1
#
_entry.id   AF-A0A154MPA8-F1
#
_cell.length_a   1.000
_cell.length_b   1.000
_cell.length_c   1.000
_cell.angle_alpha   90.00
_cell.angle_beta   90.00
_cell.angle_gamma   90.00
#
_symmetry.space_group_name_H-M   'P 1'
#
loop_
_entity.id
_entity.type
_entity.pdbx_description
1 polymer ?
#
loop_
_entity_poly.entity_id
_entity_poly.type
_entity_poly.pdbx_seq_one_letter_code
_entity_poly.pdbx_strand_id
1 'polypeptide(L)'
;MAFAQLALRMLLDEHAGMLSPDGAPRIDALPLHSAQVHQATGMVSAQLGVSARDALASLRARAFAEQRTLSNLAAAVVAREVRFAPFKEPT
;
A
#
# COMPACT_ATOMS: atom_id res chain seq x y z
N MET A 1 36.84 -1.63 4.32
CA MET A 1 35.64 -1.71 3.45
C MET A 1 34.36 -1.61 4.30
N ALA A 2 33.99 -0.40 4.75
CA ALA A 2 32.83 -0.20 5.64
C ALA A 2 31.47 -0.17 4.89
N PHE A 3 31.48 0.13 3.59
CA PHE A 3 30.26 0.24 2.78
C PHE A 3 29.50 -1.08 2.61
N ALA A 4 30.21 -2.21 2.46
CA ALA A 4 29.57 -3.52 2.28
C ALA A 4 28.80 -3.98 3.53
N GLN A 5 29.31 -3.66 4.73
CA GLN A 5 28.62 -3.98 5.98
C GLN A 5 27.41 -3.09 6.23
N LEU A 6 27.46 -1.82 5.82
CA LEU A 6 26.32 -0.92 5.94
C LEU A 6 25.20 -1.34 4.97
N ALA A 7 25.54 -1.69 3.73
CA ALA A 7 24.58 -2.21 2.76
C ALA A 7 23.94 -3.54 3.24
N LEU A 8 24.73 -4.45 3.81
CA LEU A 8 24.23 -5.70 4.38
C LEU A 8 23.33 -5.46 5.60
N ARG A 9 23.67 -4.50 6.47
CA ARG A 9 22.83 -4.14 7.62
C ARG A 9 21.52 -3.51 7.17
N MET A 10 21.54 -2.60 6.20
CA MET A 10 20.30 -2.03 5.66
C MET A 10 19.43 -3.11 5.01
N LEU A 11 20.03 -4.03 4.27
CA LEU A 11 19.30 -5.16 3.68
C LEU A 11 18.69 -6.07 4.77
N LEU A 12 19.43 -6.35 5.84
CA LEU A 12 18.96 -7.19 6.95
C LEU A 12 17.90 -6.49 7.82
N ASP A 13 18.00 -5.19 8.06
CA ASP A 13 17.00 -4.39 8.79
C ASP A 13 15.69 -4.29 7.98
N GLU A 14 15.80 -4.08 6.67
CA GLU A 14 14.68 -4.16 5.74
C GLU A 14 14.02 -5.54 5.81
N HIS A 15 14.81 -6.64 5.81
CA HIS A 15 14.27 -7.99 5.94
C HIS A 15 13.67 -8.30 7.31
N ALA A 16 14.18 -7.73 8.39
CA ALA A 16 13.64 -7.89 9.74
C ALA A 16 12.22 -7.27 9.84
N GLY A 17 11.93 -6.22 9.08
CA GLY A 17 10.58 -5.65 8.93
C GLY A 17 9.62 -6.50 8.06
N MET A 18 10.13 -7.49 7.33
CA MET A 18 9.37 -8.36 6.42
C MET A 18 8.91 -9.67 7.08
N LEU A 19 9.10 -9.88 8.38
CA LEU A 19 8.63 -11.08 9.09
C LEU A 19 7.44 -10.71 9.97
N SER A 20 6.34 -11.47 9.83
CA SER A 20 5.28 -11.50 10.84
C SER A 20 5.82 -12.06 12.15
N PRO A 21 5.17 -11.77 13.31
CA PRO A 21 5.60 -12.30 14.62
C PRO A 21 5.74 -13.83 14.64
N ASP A 22 5.04 -14.53 13.76
CA ASP A 22 5.09 -15.99 13.61
C ASP A 22 6.17 -16.49 12.62
N GLY A 23 7.09 -15.62 12.18
CA GLY A 23 8.20 -15.97 11.29
C GLY A 23 7.82 -16.17 9.81
N ALA A 24 6.55 -15.98 9.45
CA ALA A 24 6.11 -15.97 8.07
C ALA A 24 6.49 -14.65 7.37
N PRO A 25 6.82 -14.66 6.07
CA PRO A 25 6.99 -13.43 5.31
C PRO A 25 5.71 -12.59 5.41
N ARG A 26 5.84 -11.36 5.90
CA ARG A 26 4.80 -10.34 5.87
C ARG A 26 4.64 -9.90 4.43
N ILE A 27 3.82 -10.63 3.68
CA ILE A 27 3.55 -10.41 2.25
C ILE A 27 3.20 -8.94 2.00
N ASP A 28 2.44 -8.32 2.91
CA ASP A 28 2.05 -6.90 2.84
C ASP A 28 3.19 -5.88 2.99
N ALA A 29 4.31 -6.28 3.60
CA ALA A 29 5.48 -5.42 3.83
C ALA A 29 6.55 -5.57 2.74
N LEU A 30 6.32 -6.41 1.72
CA LEU A 30 7.25 -6.51 0.62
C LEU A 30 7.38 -5.16 -0.11
N PRO A 31 8.59 -4.75 -0.55
CA PRO A 31 8.82 -3.45 -1.16
C PRO A 31 7.87 -3.12 -2.33
N LEU A 32 7.54 -4.13 -3.14
CA LEU A 32 6.60 -3.98 -4.26
C LEU A 32 5.17 -3.66 -3.80
N HIS A 33 4.67 -4.30 -2.74
CA HIS A 33 3.35 -4.01 -2.20
C HIS A 33 3.30 -2.61 -1.57
N SER A 34 4.34 -2.22 -0.84
CA SER A 34 4.47 -0.87 -0.31
C SER A 34 4.46 0.19 -1.42
N ALA A 35 5.22 -0.05 -2.50
CA ALA A 35 5.23 0.81 -3.69
C ALA A 35 3.85 0.90 -4.36
N GLN A 36 3.14 -0.21 -4.51
CA GLN A 36 1.78 -0.23 -5.07
C GLN A 36 0.78 0.52 -4.19
N VAL A 37 0.89 0.42 -2.86
CA VAL A 37 0.04 1.18 -1.93
C VAL A 37 0.25 2.69 -2.12
N HIS A 38 1.51 3.13 -2.28
CA HIS A 38 1.80 4.55 -2.57
C HIS A 38 1.26 4.99 -3.94
N GLN A 39 1.44 4.16 -4.98
CA GLN A 39 0.93 4.46 -6.31
C GLN A 39 -0.61 4.52 -6.34
N ALA A 40 -1.27 3.53 -5.75
CA ALA A 40 -2.72 3.51 -5.61
C ALA A 40 -3.23 4.72 -4.84
N THR A 41 -2.53 5.14 -3.77
CA THR A 41 -2.87 6.35 -3.01
C THR A 41 -2.86 7.59 -3.91
N GLY A 42 -1.83 7.75 -4.75
CA GLY A 42 -1.78 8.85 -5.73
C GLY A 42 -2.91 8.78 -6.77
N MET A 43 -3.21 7.58 -7.28
CA MET A 43 -4.31 7.38 -8.23
C MET A 43 -5.68 7.70 -7.62
N VAL A 44 -5.94 7.29 -6.38
CA VAL A 44 -7.19 7.56 -5.67
C VAL A 44 -7.32 9.05 -5.32
N SER A 45 -6.22 9.68 -4.89
CA SER A 45 -6.17 11.13 -4.66
C SER A 45 -6.58 11.90 -5.92
N ALA A 46 -6.04 11.55 -7.08
CA ALA A 46 -6.43 12.16 -8.34
C ALA A 46 -7.87 11.86 -8.76
N GLN A 47 -8.38 10.64 -8.52
CA GLN A 47 -9.75 10.24 -8.84
C GLN A 47 -10.80 10.98 -8.00
N LEU A 48 -10.50 11.23 -6.73
CA LEU A 48 -11.43 11.84 -5.78
C LEU A 48 -11.24 13.35 -5.61
N GLY A 49 -10.10 13.91 -6.04
CA GLY A 49 -9.75 15.31 -5.82
C GLY A 49 -9.44 15.63 -4.34
N VAL A 50 -8.90 14.66 -3.60
CA VAL A 50 -8.60 14.78 -2.15
C VAL A 50 -7.12 14.63 -1.86
N SER A 51 -6.71 14.93 -0.62
CA SER A 51 -5.31 14.77 -0.21
C SER A 51 -4.86 13.31 -0.26
N ALA A 52 -3.56 13.06 -0.42
CA ALA A 52 -3.00 11.71 -0.36
C ALA A 52 -3.28 11.01 0.99
N ARG A 53 -3.35 11.78 2.08
CA ARG A 53 -3.72 11.26 3.41
C ARG A 53 -5.15 10.73 3.41
N ASP A 54 -6.09 11.50 2.87
CA ASP A 54 -7.51 11.11 2.83
C ASP A 54 -7.72 9.95 1.84
N ALA A 55 -7.02 9.95 0.70
CA ALA A 55 -7.04 8.85 -0.25
C ALA A 55 -6.53 7.53 0.37
N LEU A 56 -5.45 7.58 1.15
CA LEU A 56 -4.94 6.41 1.88
C LEU A 56 -5.94 5.93 2.95
N ALA A 57 -6.61 6.87 3.63
CA ALA A 57 -7.68 6.54 4.57
C ALA A 57 -8.85 5.85 3.86
N SER A 58 -9.27 6.33 2.69
CA SER A 58 -10.31 5.69 1.86
C SER A 58 -9.91 4.30 1.38
N LEU A 59 -8.66 4.11 0.95
CA LEU A 59 -8.13 2.80 0.58
C LEU A 59 -8.18 1.82 1.76
N ARG A 60 -7.75 2.25 2.95
CA ARG A 60 -7.82 1.42 4.17
C ARG A 60 -9.25 1.09 4.57
N ALA A 61 -10.14 2.09 4.54
CA ALA A 61 -11.55 1.90 4.88
C ALA A 61 -12.22 0.88 3.94
N ARG A 62 -11.96 0.99 2.63
CA ARG A 62 -12.51 0.06 1.64
C ARG A 62 -11.91 -1.34 1.77
N ALA A 63 -10.59 -1.45 1.95
CA ALA A 63 -9.92 -2.73 2.18
C ALA A 63 -10.51 -3.46 3.39
N PHE A 64 -10.73 -2.73 4.49
CA PHE A 64 -11.37 -3.26 5.68
C PHE A 64 -12.83 -3.70 5.43
N ALA A 65 -13.64 -2.84 4.79
CA ALA A 65 -15.03 -3.16 4.48
C ALA A 65 -15.19 -4.37 3.55
N GLU A 66 -14.26 -4.55 2.61
CA GLU A 66 -14.24 -5.67 1.67
C GLU A 66 -13.50 -6.91 2.21
N GLN A 67 -13.01 -6.89 3.46
CA GLN A 67 -12.17 -7.95 4.06
C GLN A 67 -10.99 -8.35 3.16
N ARG A 68 -10.44 -7.37 2.43
CA ARG A 68 -9.34 -7.53 1.49
C ARG A 68 -8.09 -6.90 2.07
N THR A 69 -6.92 -7.50 1.87
CA THR A 69 -5.65 -6.85 2.24
C THR A 69 -5.48 -5.53 1.49
N LEU A 70 -4.92 -4.52 2.14
CA LEU A 70 -4.62 -3.23 1.51
C LEU A 70 -3.76 -3.38 0.25
N SER A 71 -2.77 -4.27 0.29
CA SER A 71 -1.87 -4.61 -0.81
C SER A 71 -2.62 -5.11 -2.05
N ASN A 72 -3.51 -6.10 -1.88
CA ASN A 72 -4.33 -6.59 -2.98
C ASN A 72 -5.26 -5.50 -3.54
N LEU A 73 -5.88 -4.68 -2.70
CA LEU A 73 -6.74 -3.58 -3.18
C LEU A 73 -5.92 -2.56 -3.96
N ALA A 74 -4.73 -2.19 -3.47
CA ALA A 74 -3.83 -1.28 -4.16
C ALA A 74 -3.40 -1.84 -5.52
N ALA A 75 -3.06 -3.12 -5.60
CA ALA A 75 -2.74 -3.79 -6.87
C ALA A 75 -3.90 -3.69 -7.87
N ALA A 76 -5.15 -3.93 -7.46
CA ALA A 76 -6.32 -3.80 -8.34
C ALA A 76 -6.61 -2.36 -8.76
N VAL A 77 -6.34 -1.37 -7.90
CA VAL A 77 -6.43 0.05 -8.29
C VAL A 77 -5.40 0.39 -9.35
N VAL A 78 -4.15 -0.03 -9.16
CA VAL A 78 -3.05 0.16 -10.12
C VAL A 78 -3.36 -0.54 -11.45
N ALA A 79 -3.87 -1.78 -11.38
CA ALA A 79 -4.35 -2.56 -12.54
C ALA A 79 -5.62 -1.99 -13.18
N ARG A 80 -6.20 -0.94 -12.60
CA ARG A 80 -7.41 -0.24 -13.07
C ARG A 80 -8.71 -1.04 -12.99
N GLU A 81 -8.71 -2.13 -12.25
CA GLU A 81 -9.88 -2.97 -11.98
C GLU A 81 -10.81 -2.33 -10.96
N VAL A 82 -10.24 -1.59 -10.00
CA VAL A 82 -11.00 -0.84 -8.99
C VAL A 82 -10.86 0.66 -9.22
N ARG A 83 -12.00 1.35 -9.13
CA ARG A 83 -12.10 2.81 -9.21
C ARG A 83 -12.73 3.37 -7.93
N PHE A 84 -12.28 4.56 -7.57
CA PHE A 84 -12.89 5.38 -6.55
C PHE A 84 -13.61 6.53 -7.26
N ALA A 85 -14.87 6.75 -6.89
CA ALA A 85 -15.66 7.85 -7.40
C ALA A 85 -16.06 8.74 -6.22
N PRO A 86 -16.09 10.07 -6.39
CA PRO A 86 -16.66 10.95 -5.38
C PRO A 86 -18.12 10.57 -5.17
N PHE A 87 -18.58 10.67 -3.92
CA PHE A 87 -20.00 10.54 -3.62
C PHE A 87 -20.76 11.61 -4.44
N LYS A 88 -21.65 11.16 -5.31
CA LYS A 88 -22.51 12.04 -6.10
C LYS A 88 -23.79 12.26 -5.28
N GLU A 89 -24.12 13.49 -4.92
CA GLU A 89 -25.43 13.80 -4.36
C GLU A 89 -26.53 13.41 -5.38
N PRO A 90 -27.62 12.76 -4.95
CA PRO A 90 -28.76 12.51 -5.82
C PRO A 90 -29.38 13.86 -6.21
N THR A 91 -29.50 14.10 -7.51
CA THR A 91 -30.21 15.25 -8.09
C THR A 91 -31.70 15.02 -8.07
#